data_AF-K1UJN9-F1
#
_entry.id   AF-K1UJN9-F1
#
_cell.length_a   1.000
_cell.length_b   1.000
_cell.length_c   1.000
_cell.angle_alpha   90.00
_cell.angle_beta   90.00
_cell.angle_gamma   90.00
#
_symmetry.space_group_name_H-M   'P 1'
#
loop_
_entity.id
_entity.type
_entity.pdbx_description
1 polymer ?
#
loop_
_entity_poly.entity_id
_entity_poly.type
_entity_poly.pdbx_seq_one_letter_code
_entity_poly.pdbx_strand_id
1 'polypeptide(L)'
;VSGISAENKKCLVLGSGGASLTVIAVLKDKKAREIVNISRSGENNYENIDRHFDADIIVNTTPVGMYPNNLKSALSLDGFKNLSGVLDIVYNPQKTKLILDAEKRNIKALSGLSMLVAQAKRAAELFLNTKIPDSKIDEIYHKLSLEMKNIILIGMPGSGKTTVGKRIAEALNRDFIDTDEMIVKNVGKPIPDIFANGGEKLFRKYEHEAVLAAGKLSGKVISTGGGVVVNDDNFDALKQNGTIIFLNRSTSYLPTDGRPLSQSNDLNEMFKKRLPLYRKFCDIEADGNDTIENVANNILKELQNENTCN
;
A
#
# COMPACT_ATOMS: atom_id res chain seq x y z
N VAL A 1 11.71 -16.08 2.37
CA VAL A 1 10.89 -14.86 2.33
C VAL A 1 9.41 -15.13 2.05
N SER A 2 8.96 -15.67 0.90
CA SER A 2 7.50 -15.85 0.67
C SER A 2 6.88 -17.17 1.15
N GLY A 3 7.66 -18.25 1.27
CA GLY A 3 7.13 -19.59 1.58
C GLY A 3 6.16 -20.12 0.50
N ILE A 4 6.25 -19.60 -0.73
CA ILE A 4 5.53 -20.09 -1.91
C ILE A 4 6.44 -21.12 -2.60
N SER A 5 5.97 -22.36 -2.74
CA SER A 5 6.67 -23.41 -3.48
C SER A 5 5.97 -23.66 -4.82
N ALA A 6 6.76 -23.65 -5.90
CA ALA A 6 6.27 -23.94 -7.25
C ALA A 6 6.30 -25.43 -7.62
N GLU A 7 6.91 -26.28 -6.79
CA GLU A 7 7.06 -27.70 -7.09
C GLU A 7 5.70 -28.40 -7.21
N ASN A 8 5.50 -29.16 -8.28
CA ASN A 8 4.26 -29.87 -8.61
C ASN A 8 3.00 -28.96 -8.73
N LYS A 9 3.18 -27.65 -8.94
CA LYS A 9 2.10 -26.67 -9.09
C LYS A 9 1.83 -26.28 -10.54
N LYS A 10 0.59 -25.88 -10.84
CA LYS A 10 0.24 -25.17 -12.09
C LYS A 10 0.47 -23.68 -11.90
N CYS A 11 1.33 -23.11 -12.73
CA CYS A 11 1.77 -21.72 -12.62
C CYS A 11 1.38 -20.93 -13.86
N LEU A 12 0.72 -19.79 -13.68
CA LEU A 12 0.48 -18.82 -14.74
C LEU A 12 1.56 -17.75 -14.72
N VAL A 13 2.12 -17.44 -15.88
CA VAL A 13 3.05 -16.33 -16.07
C VAL A 13 2.35 -15.30 -16.95
N LEU A 14 2.15 -14.08 -16.45
CA LEU A 14 1.46 -13.03 -17.20
C LEU A 14 2.48 -12.17 -17.92
N GLY A 15 2.39 -12.09 -19.24
CA GLY A 15 3.26 -11.26 -20.09
C GLY A 15 4.24 -12.06 -20.96
N SER A 16 4.73 -11.43 -22.02
CA SER A 16 5.59 -12.06 -23.03
C SER A 16 6.98 -11.42 -23.16
N GLY A 17 7.39 -10.59 -22.18
CA GLY A 17 8.68 -9.90 -22.18
C GLY A 17 9.83 -10.76 -21.64
N GLY A 18 11.05 -10.21 -21.60
CA GLY A 18 12.24 -10.94 -21.11
C GLY A 18 12.10 -11.49 -19.69
N ALA A 19 11.45 -10.74 -18.79
CA ALA A 19 11.18 -11.21 -17.43
C ALA A 19 10.30 -12.47 -17.38
N SER A 20 9.33 -12.60 -18.30
CA SER A 20 8.50 -13.82 -18.40
C SER A 20 9.34 -15.05 -18.73
N LEU A 21 10.32 -14.92 -19.63
CA LEU A 21 11.22 -16.00 -20.00
C LEU A 21 12.08 -16.45 -18.81
N THR A 22 12.60 -15.50 -18.04
CA THR A 22 13.34 -15.79 -16.81
C THR A 22 12.48 -16.51 -15.79
N VAL A 23 11.26 -16.04 -15.55
CA VAL A 23 10.31 -16.68 -14.62
C VAL A 23 9.98 -18.09 -15.08
N ILE A 24 9.69 -18.31 -16.37
CA ILE A 24 9.42 -19.63 -16.93
C ILE A 24 10.63 -20.57 -16.72
N ALA A 25 11.85 -20.10 -16.97
CA ALA A 25 13.05 -20.89 -16.75
C ALA A 25 13.21 -21.29 -15.26
N VAL A 26 12.96 -20.36 -14.34
CA VAL A 26 12.99 -20.63 -12.89
C VAL A 26 11.89 -21.61 -12.48
N LEU A 27 10.67 -21.48 -12.99
CA LEU A 27 9.58 -22.42 -12.68
C LEU A 27 9.86 -23.84 -13.17
N LYS A 28 10.53 -23.99 -14.32
CA LYS A 28 11.02 -25.29 -14.80
C LYS A 28 12.07 -25.89 -13.88
N ASP A 29 13.05 -25.09 -13.46
CA ASP A 29 14.08 -25.51 -12.48
C ASP A 29 13.46 -25.92 -11.14
N LYS A 30 12.40 -25.22 -10.71
CA LYS A 30 11.61 -25.54 -9.52
C LYS A 30 10.59 -26.67 -9.71
N LYS A 31 10.62 -27.39 -10.84
CA LYS A 31 9.76 -28.55 -11.12
C LYS A 31 8.26 -28.23 -11.00
N ALA A 32 7.83 -27.08 -11.52
CA ALA A 32 6.40 -26.81 -11.69
C ALA A 32 5.76 -27.90 -12.59
N ARG A 33 4.57 -28.37 -12.21
CA ARG A 33 3.82 -29.42 -12.94
C ARG A 33 3.41 -28.92 -14.33
N GLU A 34 2.97 -27.68 -14.39
CA GLU A 34 2.46 -27.05 -15.61
C GLU A 34 2.79 -25.55 -15.56
N ILE A 35 3.25 -25.00 -16.67
CA ILE A 35 3.56 -23.57 -16.80
C ILE A 35 2.82 -23.05 -18.02
N VAL A 36 1.89 -22.13 -17.79
CA VAL A 36 1.10 -21.50 -18.86
C VAL A 36 1.48 -20.03 -18.95
N ASN A 37 1.91 -19.61 -20.13
CA ASN A 37 2.15 -18.21 -20.39
C ASN A 37 0.87 -17.53 -20.90
N ILE A 38 0.44 -16.46 -20.24
CA ILE A 38 -0.74 -15.67 -20.61
C ILE A 38 -0.27 -14.39 -21.30
N SER A 39 -0.67 -14.22 -22.55
CA SER A 39 -0.31 -13.03 -23.34
C SER A 39 -1.54 -12.27 -23.84
N ARG A 40 -1.36 -11.15 -24.53
CA ARG A 40 -2.48 -10.38 -25.09
C ARG A 40 -3.19 -11.09 -26.25
N SER A 41 -2.54 -12.08 -26.86
CA SER A 41 -3.03 -12.80 -28.03
C SER A 41 -2.56 -14.26 -28.00
N GLY A 42 -3.00 -15.07 -28.98
CA GLY A 42 -2.61 -16.48 -29.06
C GLY A 42 -3.51 -17.39 -28.23
N GLU A 43 -3.08 -18.63 -28.04
CA GLU A 43 -3.90 -19.72 -27.47
C GLU A 43 -4.35 -19.42 -26.03
N ASN A 44 -3.42 -19.01 -25.17
CA ASN A 44 -3.67 -18.68 -23.76
C ASN A 44 -3.53 -17.17 -23.57
N ASN A 45 -4.64 -16.49 -23.31
CA ASN A 45 -4.72 -15.04 -23.27
C ASN A 45 -5.70 -14.55 -22.19
N TYR A 46 -5.82 -13.23 -22.05
CA TYR A 46 -6.64 -12.63 -20.98
C TYR A 46 -8.15 -12.82 -21.18
N GLU A 47 -8.63 -13.11 -22.39
CA GLU A 47 -10.06 -13.31 -22.69
C GLU A 47 -10.53 -14.72 -22.34
N ASN A 48 -9.62 -15.69 -22.20
CA ASN A 48 -9.92 -17.09 -21.90
C ASN A 48 -9.22 -17.60 -20.64
N ILE A 49 -8.99 -16.70 -19.68
CA ILE A 49 -8.33 -16.99 -18.40
C ILE A 49 -9.08 -18.02 -17.55
N ASP A 50 -10.39 -18.15 -17.77
CA ASP A 50 -11.26 -19.11 -17.10
C ASP A 50 -10.84 -20.56 -17.31
N ARG A 51 -10.15 -20.87 -18.43
CA ARG A 51 -9.54 -22.18 -18.70
C ARG A 51 -8.45 -22.57 -17.69
N HIS A 52 -7.97 -21.61 -16.92
CA HIS A 52 -6.85 -21.76 -16.00
C HIS A 52 -7.19 -21.40 -14.54
N PHE A 53 -8.47 -21.38 -14.18
CA PHE A 53 -8.92 -21.16 -12.79
C PHE A 53 -8.47 -22.24 -11.79
N ASP A 54 -7.94 -23.36 -12.29
CA ASP A 54 -7.29 -24.41 -11.51
C ASP A 54 -5.83 -24.09 -11.13
N ALA A 55 -5.28 -22.94 -11.55
CA ALA A 55 -3.92 -22.54 -11.24
C ALA A 55 -3.66 -22.39 -9.73
N ASP A 56 -2.47 -22.83 -9.32
CA ASP A 56 -1.99 -22.77 -7.94
C ASP A 56 -1.21 -21.47 -7.66
N ILE A 57 -0.53 -20.93 -8.67
CA ILE A 57 0.34 -19.74 -8.57
C ILE A 57 0.15 -18.83 -9.79
N ILE A 58 0.14 -17.53 -9.55
CA ILE A 58 0.20 -16.50 -10.61
C ILE A 58 1.47 -15.68 -10.43
N VAL A 59 2.21 -15.46 -11.52
CA VAL A 59 3.37 -14.57 -11.57
C VAL A 59 3.12 -13.47 -12.60
N ASN A 60 2.87 -12.24 -12.15
CA ASN A 60 2.78 -11.09 -13.02
C ASN A 60 4.17 -10.62 -13.44
N THR A 61 4.42 -10.60 -14.75
CA THR A 61 5.64 -10.04 -15.35
C THR A 61 5.36 -8.85 -16.26
N THR A 62 4.13 -8.33 -16.23
CA THR A 62 3.72 -7.14 -16.98
C THR A 62 3.92 -5.87 -16.13
N PRO A 63 4.05 -4.69 -16.75
CA PRO A 63 4.10 -3.41 -16.03
C PRO A 63 2.70 -2.94 -15.56
N VAL A 64 1.65 -3.75 -15.66
CA VAL A 64 0.30 -3.34 -15.26
C VAL A 64 0.25 -3.12 -13.76
N GLY A 65 -0.25 -1.95 -13.33
CA GLY A 65 -0.29 -1.56 -11.93
C GLY A 65 0.98 -0.86 -11.44
N MET A 66 2.01 -0.73 -12.28
CA MET A 66 3.22 0.05 -11.98
C MET A 66 2.96 1.56 -12.04
N TYR A 67 3.72 2.34 -11.28
CA TYR A 67 3.73 3.81 -11.39
C TYR A 67 3.95 4.28 -12.85
N PRO A 68 3.18 5.27 -13.35
CA PRO A 68 2.16 6.08 -12.65
C PRO A 68 0.71 5.50 -12.71
N ASN A 69 0.53 4.32 -13.29
CA ASN A 69 -0.76 3.68 -13.55
C ASN A 69 -1.14 2.68 -12.45
N ASN A 70 -0.98 3.08 -11.20
CA ASN A 70 -1.24 2.26 -10.02
C ASN A 70 -2.71 1.81 -9.93
N LEU A 71 -2.96 0.83 -9.06
CA LEU A 71 -4.28 0.24 -8.79
C LEU A 71 -4.98 -0.40 -10.00
N LYS A 72 -4.24 -0.62 -11.10
CA LYS A 72 -4.64 -1.49 -12.20
C LYS A 72 -4.14 -2.91 -11.94
N SER A 73 -4.90 -3.90 -12.39
CA SER A 73 -4.52 -5.31 -12.35
C SER A 73 -4.60 -5.90 -13.75
N ALA A 74 -3.71 -6.83 -14.07
CA ALA A 74 -3.72 -7.54 -15.35
C ALA A 74 -4.91 -8.50 -15.48
N LEU A 75 -5.41 -9.02 -14.36
CA LEU A 75 -6.58 -9.90 -14.28
C LEU A 75 -7.30 -9.76 -12.94
N SER A 76 -8.54 -10.25 -12.86
CA SER A 76 -9.21 -10.50 -11.59
C SER A 76 -8.80 -11.86 -11.04
N LEU A 77 -8.65 -11.95 -9.71
CA LEU A 77 -8.44 -13.22 -9.02
C LEU A 77 -9.75 -14.03 -8.89
N ASP A 78 -10.90 -13.48 -9.29
CA ASP A 78 -12.18 -14.21 -9.28
C ASP A 78 -12.10 -15.50 -10.09
N GLY A 79 -12.72 -16.57 -9.59
CA GLY A 79 -12.70 -17.89 -10.22
C GLY A 79 -11.53 -18.78 -9.80
N PHE A 80 -10.39 -18.21 -9.40
CA PHE A 80 -9.23 -18.98 -8.93
C PHE A 80 -9.42 -19.56 -7.52
N LYS A 81 -9.88 -20.81 -7.43
CA LYS A 81 -10.22 -21.46 -6.14
C LYS A 81 -9.02 -22.06 -5.41
N ASN A 82 -8.00 -22.47 -6.15
CA ASN A 82 -6.83 -23.18 -5.62
C ASN A 82 -5.59 -22.29 -5.46
N LEU A 83 -5.74 -20.98 -5.73
CA LEU A 83 -4.63 -20.06 -5.77
C LEU A 83 -4.00 -19.92 -4.38
N SER A 84 -2.73 -20.28 -4.29
CA SER A 84 -1.96 -20.35 -3.05
C SER A 84 -0.82 -19.33 -3.01
N GLY A 85 -0.46 -18.75 -4.16
CA GLY A 85 0.61 -17.78 -4.27
C GLY A 85 0.42 -16.80 -5.43
N VAL A 86 0.72 -15.53 -5.18
CA VAL A 86 0.78 -14.48 -6.20
C VAL A 86 2.11 -13.76 -6.10
N LEU A 87 2.85 -13.71 -7.19
CA LEU A 87 4.09 -12.93 -7.28
C LEU A 87 3.91 -11.83 -8.32
N ASP A 88 4.37 -10.64 -8.01
CA ASP A 88 4.36 -9.52 -8.95
C ASP A 88 5.76 -8.93 -9.02
N ILE A 89 6.38 -8.91 -10.20
CA ILE A 89 7.75 -8.38 -10.34
C ILE A 89 7.80 -6.85 -10.29
N VAL A 90 6.64 -6.18 -10.28
CA VAL A 90 6.55 -4.74 -10.04
C VAL A 90 7.02 -4.44 -8.61
N TYR A 91 7.97 -3.52 -8.48
CA TYR A 91 8.52 -3.08 -7.19
C TYR A 91 8.05 -1.69 -6.75
N ASN A 92 7.40 -0.93 -7.65
CA ASN A 92 6.79 0.36 -7.34
C ASN A 92 5.42 0.48 -8.05
N PRO A 93 4.29 0.45 -7.32
CA PRO A 93 4.16 0.50 -5.86
C PRO A 93 4.62 -0.79 -5.16
N GLN A 94 4.79 -0.74 -3.84
CA GLN A 94 5.14 -1.91 -3.04
C GLN A 94 4.06 -3.00 -3.07
N LYS A 95 2.79 -2.60 -3.16
CA LYS A 95 1.65 -3.49 -3.36
C LYS A 95 0.86 -3.02 -4.57
N THR A 96 0.93 -3.77 -5.66
CA THR A 96 0.05 -3.57 -6.81
C THR A 96 -1.39 -3.99 -6.46
N LYS A 97 -2.36 -3.67 -7.32
CA LYS A 97 -3.75 -4.12 -7.13
C LYS A 97 -3.85 -5.64 -7.02
N LEU A 98 -3.05 -6.34 -7.82
CA LEU A 98 -2.99 -7.80 -7.82
C LEU A 98 -2.51 -8.36 -6.46
N ILE A 99 -1.49 -7.73 -5.87
CA ILE A 99 -0.99 -8.08 -4.53
C ILE A 99 -2.05 -7.77 -3.45
N LEU A 100 -2.66 -6.58 -3.49
CA LEU A 100 -3.73 -6.21 -2.55
C LEU A 100 -4.92 -7.18 -2.62
N ASP A 101 -5.33 -7.58 -3.81
CA ASP A 101 -6.43 -8.54 -4.00
C ASP A 101 -6.09 -9.94 -3.51
N ALA A 102 -4.82 -10.35 -3.63
CA ALA A 102 -4.34 -11.62 -3.08
C ALA A 102 -4.36 -11.59 -1.54
N GLU A 103 -3.84 -10.53 -0.93
CA GLU A 103 -3.83 -10.36 0.53
C GLU A 103 -5.25 -10.35 1.13
N LYS A 104 -6.21 -9.66 0.48
CA LYS A 104 -7.62 -9.66 0.90
C LYS A 104 -8.26 -11.05 0.93
N ARG A 105 -7.71 -12.00 0.16
CA ARG A 105 -8.15 -13.41 0.12
C ARG A 105 -7.27 -14.32 0.98
N ASN A 106 -6.37 -13.76 1.78
CA ASN A 106 -5.37 -14.49 2.57
C ASN A 106 -4.44 -15.37 1.71
N ILE A 107 -4.21 -14.97 0.46
CA ILE A 107 -3.27 -15.64 -0.45
C ILE A 107 -1.89 -15.04 -0.23
N LYS A 108 -0.86 -15.90 -0.16
CA LYS A 108 0.52 -15.43 -0.02
C LYS A 108 0.91 -14.59 -1.22
N ALA A 109 1.38 -13.38 -0.97
CA ALA A 109 1.72 -12.42 -2.02
C ALA A 109 3.13 -11.85 -1.83
N LEU A 110 3.88 -11.63 -2.91
CA LEU A 110 5.20 -11.01 -2.87
C LEU A 110 5.40 -10.05 -4.04
N SER A 111 5.88 -8.84 -3.76
CA SER A 111 6.22 -7.83 -4.76
C SER A 111 7.68 -7.94 -5.24
N GLY A 112 8.02 -7.15 -6.25
CA GLY A 112 9.28 -7.26 -6.98
C GLY A 112 10.49 -6.70 -6.26
N LEU A 113 10.33 -6.01 -5.13
CA LEU A 113 11.45 -5.33 -4.46
C LEU A 113 12.52 -6.32 -4.00
N SER A 114 12.14 -7.47 -3.44
CA SER A 114 13.11 -8.50 -3.03
C SER A 114 13.89 -9.06 -4.23
N MET A 115 13.22 -9.24 -5.37
CA MET A 115 13.86 -9.65 -6.62
C MET A 115 14.85 -8.59 -7.11
N LEU A 116 14.46 -7.31 -7.07
CA LEU A 116 15.33 -6.20 -7.48
C LEU A 116 16.61 -6.16 -6.62
N VAL A 117 16.48 -6.33 -5.31
CA VAL A 117 17.63 -6.39 -4.39
C VAL A 117 18.52 -7.60 -4.69
N ALA A 118 17.94 -8.78 -4.91
CA ALA A 118 18.70 -9.98 -5.27
C ALA A 118 19.45 -9.82 -6.60
N GLN A 119 18.84 -9.18 -7.59
CA GLN A 119 19.47 -8.84 -8.86
C GLN A 119 20.63 -7.85 -8.68
N ALA A 120 20.43 -6.80 -7.88
CA ALA A 120 21.48 -5.82 -7.57
C ALA A 120 22.67 -6.46 -6.85
N LYS A 121 22.39 -7.34 -5.87
CA LYS A 121 23.42 -8.14 -5.19
C LYS A 121 24.22 -8.96 -6.20
N ARG A 122 23.55 -9.70 -7.10
CA ARG A 122 24.23 -10.52 -8.11
C ARG A 122 25.09 -9.68 -9.07
N ALA A 123 24.58 -8.53 -9.50
CA ALA A 123 25.33 -7.61 -10.35
C ALA A 123 26.58 -7.07 -9.63
N ALA A 124 26.46 -6.70 -8.36
CA ALA A 124 27.58 -6.24 -7.53
C ALA A 124 28.65 -7.33 -7.35
N GLU A 125 28.26 -8.59 -7.13
CA GLU A 125 29.22 -9.70 -7.04
C GLU A 125 30.06 -9.86 -8.31
N LEU A 126 29.43 -9.72 -9.48
CA LEU A 126 30.09 -9.82 -10.77
C LEU A 126 31.03 -8.63 -11.02
N PHE A 127 30.57 -7.42 -10.70
CA PHE A 127 31.34 -6.20 -10.91
C PHE A 127 32.57 -6.12 -9.99
N LEU A 128 32.41 -6.51 -8.71
CA LEU A 128 33.47 -6.45 -7.69
C LEU A 128 34.28 -7.74 -7.60
N ASN A 129 33.94 -8.76 -8.40
CA ASN A 129 34.50 -10.10 -8.32
C ASN A 129 34.59 -10.65 -6.88
N THR A 130 33.55 -10.38 -6.08
CA THR A 130 33.51 -10.69 -4.65
C THR A 130 32.17 -11.29 -4.29
N LYS A 131 32.15 -12.34 -3.47
CA LYS A 131 30.89 -12.95 -3.00
C LYS A 131 30.25 -12.10 -1.92
N ILE A 132 28.93 -11.90 -2.01
CA ILE A 132 28.15 -11.20 -1.00
C ILE A 132 27.25 -12.24 -0.32
N PRO A 133 27.14 -12.25 1.02
CA PRO A 133 26.23 -13.18 1.71
C PRO A 133 24.76 -12.97 1.30
N ASP A 134 23.98 -14.04 1.21
CA ASP A 134 22.54 -13.95 0.90
C ASP A 134 21.76 -13.20 1.99
N SER A 135 22.23 -13.20 3.24
CA SER A 135 21.64 -12.41 4.34
C SER A 135 21.61 -10.90 4.06
N LYS A 136 22.46 -10.40 3.16
CA LYS A 136 22.40 -8.99 2.73
C LYS A 136 21.17 -8.67 1.90
N ILE A 137 20.53 -9.65 1.26
CA ILE A 137 19.29 -9.41 0.51
C ILE A 137 18.20 -8.96 1.46
N ASP A 138 17.99 -9.70 2.54
CA ASP A 138 16.94 -9.39 3.52
C ASP A 138 17.25 -8.05 4.21
N GLU A 139 18.48 -7.84 4.69
CA GLU A 139 18.90 -6.57 5.31
C GLU A 139 18.61 -5.35 4.42
N ILE A 140 19.00 -5.41 3.14
CA ILE A 140 18.79 -4.31 2.19
C ILE A 140 17.30 -4.18 1.85
N TYR A 141 16.58 -5.29 1.69
CA TYR A 141 15.14 -5.29 1.42
C TYR A 141 14.37 -4.58 2.53
N HIS A 142 14.59 -4.93 3.81
CA HIS A 142 13.89 -4.30 4.93
C HIS A 142 14.20 -2.81 5.01
N LYS A 143 15.48 -2.43 4.84
CA LYS A 143 15.89 -1.03 4.81
C LYS A 143 15.19 -0.23 3.71
N LEU A 144 15.24 -0.72 2.46
CA LEU A 144 14.61 -0.05 1.33
C LEU A 144 13.08 -0.02 1.45
N SER A 145 12.48 -1.11 1.92
CA SER A 145 11.04 -1.19 2.14
C SER A 145 10.57 -0.09 3.11
N LEU A 146 11.31 0.15 4.19
CA LEU A 146 11.03 1.23 5.13
C LEU A 146 11.18 2.61 4.50
N GLU A 147 12.31 2.85 3.84
CA GLU A 147 12.61 4.13 3.20
C GLU A 147 11.56 4.49 2.15
N MET A 148 11.06 3.50 1.42
CA MET A 148 10.06 3.67 0.37
C MET A 148 8.61 3.71 0.88
N LYS A 149 8.30 3.14 2.05
CA LYS A 149 6.93 3.17 2.60
C LYS A 149 6.54 4.57 3.04
N ASN A 150 5.32 4.96 2.73
CA ASN A 150 4.66 6.10 3.32
C ASN A 150 4.23 5.77 4.75
N ILE A 151 4.27 6.77 5.62
CA ILE A 151 3.67 6.74 6.95
C ILE A 151 2.40 7.56 6.86
N ILE A 152 1.24 6.92 7.01
CA ILE A 152 -0.05 7.55 6.73
C ILE A 152 -0.82 7.70 8.03
N LEU A 153 -1.11 8.94 8.43
CA LEU A 153 -1.87 9.24 9.63
C LEU A 153 -3.36 9.42 9.28
N ILE A 154 -4.20 8.57 9.88
CA ILE A 154 -5.66 8.68 9.86
C ILE A 154 -6.18 8.94 11.28
N GLY A 155 -7.43 9.41 11.40
CA GLY A 155 -8.08 9.67 12.68
C GLY A 155 -8.91 10.94 12.67
N MET A 156 -9.57 11.21 13.79
CA MET A 156 -10.53 12.31 13.91
C MET A 156 -9.93 13.68 13.57
N PRO A 157 -10.71 14.61 13.02
CA PRO A 157 -10.27 16.00 12.90
C PRO A 157 -9.84 16.56 14.26
N GLY A 158 -8.71 17.28 14.30
CA GLY A 158 -8.17 17.80 15.56
C GLY A 158 -7.40 16.79 16.42
N SER A 159 -7.24 15.53 16.00
CA SER A 159 -6.49 14.54 16.77
C SER A 159 -4.98 14.81 16.84
N GLY A 160 -4.47 15.77 16.06
CA GLY A 160 -3.05 16.14 16.03
C GLY A 160 -2.25 15.52 14.86
N LYS A 161 -2.91 14.89 13.88
CA LYS A 161 -2.26 14.24 12.72
C LYS A 161 -1.21 15.12 12.03
N THR A 162 -1.56 16.35 11.70
CA THR A 162 -0.63 17.27 11.03
C THR A 162 0.59 17.56 11.90
N THR A 163 0.41 17.80 13.21
CA THR A 163 1.52 18.13 14.11
C THR A 163 2.40 16.92 14.42
N VAL A 164 1.81 15.77 14.73
CA VAL A 164 2.54 14.50 14.93
C VAL A 164 3.25 14.09 13.64
N GLY A 165 2.59 14.21 12.50
CA GLY A 165 3.15 13.87 11.19
C GLY A 165 4.34 14.73 10.81
N LYS A 166 4.28 16.05 11.01
CA LYS A 166 5.43 16.94 10.80
C LYS A 166 6.62 16.54 11.67
N ARG A 167 6.38 16.20 12.94
CA ARG A 167 7.43 15.75 13.85
C ARG A 167 8.08 14.43 13.40
N ILE A 168 7.27 13.47 12.97
CA ILE A 168 7.76 12.19 12.40
C ILE A 168 8.56 12.45 11.12
N ALA A 169 8.07 13.35 10.25
CA ALA A 169 8.72 13.72 9.00
C ALA A 169 10.10 14.33 9.24
N GLU A 170 10.22 15.27 10.18
CA GLU A 170 11.50 15.85 10.62
C GLU A 170 12.46 14.78 11.16
N ALA A 171 11.97 13.91 12.06
CA ALA A 171 12.79 12.87 12.68
C ALA A 171 13.35 11.86 11.66
N LEU A 172 12.60 11.60 10.59
CA LEU A 172 12.99 10.67 9.53
C LEU A 172 13.60 11.34 8.30
N ASN A 173 13.74 12.67 8.29
CA ASN A 173 14.14 13.48 7.14
C ASN A 173 13.31 13.14 5.87
N ARG A 174 11.99 13.15 6.02
CA ARG A 174 11.01 12.90 4.94
C ARG A 174 10.15 14.11 4.70
N ASP A 175 9.60 14.23 3.49
CA ASP A 175 8.62 15.27 3.21
C ASP A 175 7.29 14.94 3.90
N PHE A 176 6.69 15.98 4.48
CA PHE A 176 5.33 15.94 5.01
C PHE A 176 4.32 16.42 3.96
N ILE A 177 3.19 15.71 3.85
CA ILE A 177 2.09 16.01 2.94
C ILE A 177 0.79 16.00 3.74
N ASP A 178 -0.06 17.01 3.54
CA ASP A 178 -1.43 17.01 4.04
C ASP A 178 -2.42 16.93 2.86
N THR A 179 -3.31 15.92 2.86
CA THR A 179 -4.26 15.74 1.75
C THR A 179 -5.28 16.88 1.67
N ASP A 180 -5.64 17.50 2.79
CA ASP A 180 -6.58 18.64 2.78
C ASP A 180 -5.91 19.86 2.10
N GLU A 181 -4.61 20.08 2.33
CA GLU A 181 -3.83 21.10 1.61
C GLU A 181 -3.71 20.78 0.11
N MET A 182 -3.53 19.50 -0.26
CA MET A 182 -3.54 19.07 -1.66
C MET A 182 -4.88 19.37 -2.35
N ILE A 183 -6.01 19.15 -1.68
CA ILE A 183 -7.35 19.48 -2.21
C ILE A 183 -7.42 20.99 -2.49
N VAL A 184 -7.09 21.83 -1.50
CA VAL A 184 -7.15 23.29 -1.64
C VAL A 184 -6.26 23.78 -2.78
N LYS A 185 -5.03 23.24 -2.87
CA LYS A 185 -4.09 23.58 -3.94
C LYS A 185 -4.60 23.18 -5.33
N ASN A 186 -5.18 22.00 -5.47
CA ASN A 186 -5.64 21.49 -6.77
C ASN A 186 -6.95 22.14 -7.22
N VAL A 187 -7.88 22.41 -6.30
CA VAL A 187 -9.19 23.01 -6.61
C VAL A 187 -9.11 24.54 -6.68
N GLY A 188 -8.12 25.15 -6.01
CA GLY A 188 -7.95 26.60 -5.94
C GLY A 188 -8.99 27.31 -5.06
N LYS A 189 -9.68 26.56 -4.18
CA LYS A 189 -10.71 27.07 -3.29
C LYS A 189 -10.56 26.51 -1.88
N PRO A 190 -10.88 27.29 -0.83
CA PRO A 190 -10.99 26.79 0.53
C PRO A 190 -12.04 25.67 0.65
N ILE A 191 -11.81 24.73 1.57
CA ILE A 191 -12.75 23.62 1.83
C ILE A 191 -14.19 24.11 2.12
N PRO A 192 -14.44 25.14 2.95
CA PRO A 192 -15.79 25.64 3.19
C PRO A 192 -16.55 26.02 1.90
N ASP A 193 -15.86 26.63 0.94
CA ASP A 193 -16.44 27.03 -0.34
C ASP A 193 -16.75 25.81 -1.23
N ILE A 194 -15.95 24.76 -1.15
CA ILE A 194 -16.23 23.50 -1.85
C ILE A 194 -17.53 22.88 -1.33
N PHE A 195 -17.71 22.86 0.00
CA PHE A 195 -18.95 22.39 0.62
C PHE A 195 -20.15 23.27 0.27
N ALA A 196 -20.00 24.60 0.27
CA ALA A 196 -21.09 25.52 -0.06
C ALA A 196 -21.58 25.37 -1.52
N ASN A 197 -20.68 25.10 -2.46
CA ASN A 197 -21.01 25.03 -3.89
C ASN A 197 -21.44 23.64 -4.38
N GLY A 198 -20.93 22.56 -3.78
CA GLY A 198 -21.16 21.20 -4.27
C GLY A 198 -21.46 20.14 -3.21
N GLY A 199 -21.58 20.57 -1.95
CA GLY A 199 -21.86 19.69 -0.82
C GLY A 199 -20.78 18.65 -0.55
N GLU A 200 -21.09 17.72 0.36
CA GLU A 200 -20.15 16.68 0.78
C GLU A 200 -19.75 15.74 -0.36
N LYS A 201 -20.68 15.40 -1.27
CA LYS A 201 -20.40 14.50 -2.40
C LYS A 201 -19.26 15.02 -3.27
N LEU A 202 -19.25 16.32 -3.58
CA LEU A 202 -18.16 16.92 -4.36
C LEU A 202 -16.85 16.92 -3.58
N PHE A 203 -16.87 17.27 -2.29
CA PHE A 203 -15.69 17.21 -1.44
C PHE A 203 -15.08 15.80 -1.40
N ARG A 204 -15.90 14.76 -1.23
CA ARG A 204 -15.44 13.35 -1.20
C ARG A 204 -14.77 12.92 -2.51
N LYS A 205 -15.22 13.45 -3.65
CA LYS A 205 -14.56 13.23 -4.94
C LYS A 205 -13.13 13.81 -4.94
N TYR A 206 -12.97 15.07 -4.54
CA TYR A 206 -11.65 15.70 -4.46
C TYR A 206 -10.75 15.06 -3.39
N GLU A 207 -11.32 14.63 -2.26
CA GLU A 207 -10.61 13.88 -1.23
C GLU A 207 -10.04 12.57 -1.80
N HIS A 208 -10.85 11.81 -2.54
CA HIS A 208 -10.39 10.59 -3.21
C HIS A 208 -9.27 10.86 -4.24
N GLU A 209 -9.40 11.91 -5.05
CA GLU A 209 -8.37 12.29 -6.03
C GLU A 209 -7.05 12.68 -5.35
N ALA A 210 -7.11 13.44 -4.25
CA ALA A 210 -5.93 13.80 -3.46
C ALA A 210 -5.27 12.57 -2.82
N VAL A 211 -6.06 11.65 -2.29
CA VAL A 211 -5.59 10.38 -1.72
C VAL A 211 -4.93 9.50 -2.79
N LEU A 212 -5.52 9.39 -3.99
CA LEU A 212 -4.91 8.67 -5.11
C LEU A 212 -3.56 9.27 -5.49
N ALA A 213 -3.45 10.60 -5.54
CA ALA A 213 -2.19 11.27 -5.86
C ALA A 213 -1.14 11.06 -4.76
N ALA A 214 -1.52 11.24 -3.49
CA ALA A 214 -0.61 11.08 -2.35
C ALA A 214 -0.15 9.63 -2.17
N GLY A 215 -1.07 8.67 -2.30
CA GLY A 215 -0.80 7.24 -2.14
C GLY A 215 0.14 6.65 -3.19
N LYS A 216 0.26 7.28 -4.37
CA LYS A 216 1.24 6.89 -5.41
C LYS A 216 2.68 7.25 -5.05
N LEU A 217 2.88 8.20 -4.14
CA LEU A 217 4.21 8.62 -3.71
C LEU A 217 4.87 7.55 -2.85
N SER A 218 6.16 7.71 -2.60
CA SER A 218 6.96 6.81 -1.76
C SER A 218 7.78 7.63 -0.76
N GLY A 219 8.00 7.07 0.43
CA GLY A 219 8.85 7.64 1.47
C GLY A 219 8.32 8.94 2.06
N LYS A 220 7.00 9.17 2.06
CA LYS A 220 6.36 10.39 2.59
C LYS A 220 5.73 10.17 3.96
N VAL A 221 5.54 11.24 4.72
CA VAL A 221 4.62 11.24 5.86
C VAL A 221 3.35 11.98 5.44
N ILE A 222 2.22 11.30 5.47
CA ILE A 222 0.96 11.77 4.89
C ILE A 222 -0.08 11.93 6.01
N SER A 223 -0.54 13.15 6.25
CA SER A 223 -1.73 13.44 7.05
C SER A 223 -2.95 13.43 6.15
N THR A 224 -4.02 12.77 6.59
CA THR A 224 -5.27 12.68 5.83
C THR A 224 -6.40 13.50 6.45
N GLY A 225 -7.39 13.85 5.64
CA GLY A 225 -8.67 14.39 6.12
C GLY A 225 -9.39 13.39 7.04
N GLY A 226 -10.08 13.88 8.07
CA GLY A 226 -10.72 12.99 9.05
C GLY A 226 -11.85 12.12 8.48
N GLY A 227 -12.36 12.42 7.30
CA GLY A 227 -13.38 11.63 6.61
C GLY A 227 -12.83 10.61 5.61
N VAL A 228 -11.50 10.49 5.46
CA VAL A 228 -10.86 9.65 4.44
C VAL A 228 -11.33 8.19 4.47
N VAL A 229 -11.65 7.68 5.65
CA VAL A 229 -12.07 6.29 5.88
C VAL A 229 -13.53 6.01 5.51
N VAL A 230 -14.31 7.06 5.20
CA VAL A 230 -15.72 6.90 4.81
C VAL A 230 -15.83 6.34 3.39
N ASN A 231 -14.85 6.62 2.53
CA ASN A 231 -14.76 6.04 1.20
C ASN A 231 -13.82 4.84 1.23
N ASP A 232 -14.36 3.63 1.11
CA ASP A 232 -13.58 2.38 1.09
C ASP A 232 -12.56 2.32 -0.06
N ASP A 233 -12.79 3.03 -1.17
CA ASP A 233 -11.84 3.09 -2.29
C ASP A 233 -10.51 3.78 -1.92
N ASN A 234 -10.51 4.57 -0.84
CA ASN A 234 -9.28 5.18 -0.31
C ASN A 234 -8.35 4.15 0.34
N PHE A 235 -8.86 2.99 0.77
CA PHE A 235 -8.06 1.98 1.46
C PHE A 235 -6.92 1.49 0.57
N ASP A 236 -7.22 0.97 -0.62
CA ASP A 236 -6.21 0.45 -1.54
C ASP A 236 -5.23 1.56 -1.97
N ALA A 237 -5.73 2.78 -2.14
CA ALA A 237 -4.93 3.93 -2.51
C ALA A 237 -3.88 4.29 -1.45
N LEU A 238 -4.23 4.25 -0.17
CA LEU A 238 -3.28 4.47 0.93
C LEU A 238 -2.38 3.25 1.14
N LYS A 239 -2.95 2.05 1.04
CA LYS A 239 -2.28 0.79 1.37
C LYS A 239 -1.23 0.34 0.36
N GLN A 240 -1.33 0.77 -0.90
CA GLN A 240 -0.40 0.37 -1.97
C GLN A 240 1.08 0.65 -1.66
N ASN A 241 1.35 1.71 -0.89
CA ASN A 241 2.70 2.17 -0.56
C ASN A 241 2.86 2.56 0.91
N GLY A 242 1.89 2.31 1.79
CA GLY A 242 1.87 2.89 3.13
C GLY A 242 1.61 1.92 4.27
N THR A 243 2.17 2.25 5.43
CA THR A 243 1.69 1.80 6.73
C THR A 243 0.69 2.83 7.25
N ILE A 244 -0.53 2.38 7.55
CA ILE A 244 -1.63 3.24 7.97
C ILE A 244 -1.70 3.23 9.51
N ILE A 245 -1.54 4.40 10.10
CA ILE A 245 -1.53 4.62 11.55
C ILE A 245 -2.79 5.39 11.91
N PHE A 246 -3.65 4.77 12.71
CA PHE A 246 -4.77 5.45 13.33
C PHE A 246 -4.30 6.14 14.61
N LEU A 247 -4.30 7.47 14.60
CA LEU A 247 -4.07 8.28 15.78
C LEU A 247 -5.36 8.34 16.61
N ASN A 248 -5.49 7.41 17.56
CA ASN A 248 -6.65 7.26 18.41
C ASN A 248 -6.58 8.23 19.59
N ARG A 249 -7.21 9.39 19.44
CA ARG A 249 -7.29 10.42 20.47
C ARG A 249 -8.72 10.56 20.96
N SER A 250 -8.90 10.53 22.28
CA SER A 250 -10.21 10.70 22.91
C SER A 250 -10.85 12.03 22.50
N THR A 251 -12.17 12.00 22.31
CA THR A 251 -12.96 13.16 21.91
C THR A 251 -12.86 14.32 22.91
N SER A 252 -12.55 14.03 24.19
CA SER A 252 -12.29 15.02 25.24
C SER A 252 -11.07 15.91 24.96
N TYR A 253 -10.12 15.48 24.14
CA TYR A 253 -8.93 16.25 23.77
C TYR A 253 -9.06 16.92 22.39
N LEU A 254 -10.19 16.74 21.69
CA LEU A 254 -10.38 17.34 20.38
C LEU A 254 -10.88 18.78 20.52
N PRO A 255 -10.34 19.73 19.75
CA PRO A 255 -10.81 21.11 19.78
C PRO A 255 -12.28 21.17 19.35
N THR A 256 -13.10 21.86 20.14
CA THR A 256 -14.53 22.06 19.91
C THR A 256 -14.85 23.26 19.02
N ASP A 257 -13.89 24.16 18.82
CA ASP A 257 -14.12 25.45 18.15
C ASP A 257 -13.86 25.39 16.63
N GLY A 258 -14.71 26.08 15.86
CA GLY A 258 -14.41 26.46 14.47
C GLY A 258 -14.86 25.50 13.35
N ARG A 259 -15.84 24.62 13.56
CA ARG A 259 -16.41 23.78 12.48
C ARG A 259 -17.94 23.90 12.38
N PRO A 260 -18.52 24.11 11.17
CA PRO A 260 -19.98 24.14 10.96
C PRO A 260 -20.72 22.84 11.32
N LEU A 261 -20.01 21.73 11.54
CA LEU A 261 -20.52 20.39 11.82
C LEU A 261 -20.22 19.93 13.26
N SER A 262 -20.01 20.84 14.21
CA SER A 262 -19.62 20.47 15.57
C SER A 262 -20.37 21.28 16.62
N GLN A 263 -21.67 21.01 16.73
CA GLN A 263 -22.33 21.10 18.03
C GLN A 263 -22.07 19.78 18.77
N SER A 264 -21.66 19.85 20.03
CA SER A 264 -20.97 18.82 20.83
C SER A 264 -21.54 17.38 20.84
N ASN A 265 -22.80 17.17 20.45
CA ASN A 265 -23.37 15.82 20.26
C ASN A 265 -22.89 15.14 18.94
N ASP A 266 -22.50 15.89 17.92
CA ASP A 266 -22.12 15.35 16.60
C ASP A 266 -20.72 14.71 16.61
N LEU A 267 -19.77 15.23 17.41
CA LEU A 267 -18.40 14.71 17.43
C LEU A 267 -18.30 13.29 18.02
N ASN A 268 -18.99 13.02 19.12
CA ASN A 268 -19.02 11.70 19.75
C ASN A 268 -19.74 10.68 18.85
N GLU A 269 -20.86 11.07 18.23
CA GLU A 269 -21.58 10.22 17.27
C GLU A 269 -20.77 9.96 16.00
N MET A 270 -20.09 10.98 15.46
CA MET A 270 -19.17 10.83 14.34
C MET A 270 -18.01 9.90 14.68
N PHE A 271 -17.43 10.03 15.89
CA PHE A 271 -16.37 9.13 16.34
C PHE A 271 -16.87 7.69 16.43
N LYS A 272 -18.02 7.44 17.07
CA LYS A 272 -18.62 6.10 17.15
C LYS A 272 -18.83 5.48 15.76
N LYS A 273 -19.30 6.26 14.79
CA LYS A 273 -19.51 5.81 13.40
C LYS A 273 -18.19 5.52 12.67
N ARG A 274 -17.15 6.34 12.87
CA ARG A 274 -15.87 6.23 12.15
C ARG A 274 -14.86 5.31 12.82
N LEU A 275 -14.94 5.06 14.12
CA LEU A 275 -14.04 4.17 14.86
C LEU A 275 -13.87 2.78 14.20
N PRO A 276 -14.94 2.04 13.83
CA PRO A 276 -14.77 0.76 13.14
C PRO A 276 -14.08 0.91 11.78
N LEU A 277 -14.27 2.04 11.08
CA LEU A 277 -13.62 2.31 9.80
C LEU A 277 -12.13 2.64 9.98
N TYR A 278 -11.78 3.43 10.99
CA TYR A 278 -10.37 3.69 11.32
C TYR A 278 -9.63 2.39 11.65
N ARG A 279 -10.24 1.53 12.46
CA ARG A 279 -9.68 0.21 12.82
C ARG A 279 -9.57 -0.75 11.64
N LYS A 280 -10.55 -0.72 10.73
CA LYS A 280 -10.48 -1.47 9.46
C LYS A 280 -9.33 -1.00 8.58
N PHE A 281 -9.05 0.31 8.58
CA PHE A 281 -8.03 0.91 7.73
C PHE A 281 -6.61 0.79 8.28
N CYS A 282 -6.44 0.81 9.60
CA CYS A 282 -5.10 0.91 10.20
C CYS A 282 -4.38 -0.43 10.31
N ASP A 283 -3.07 -0.35 10.17
CA ASP A 283 -2.11 -1.38 10.60
C ASP A 283 -1.77 -1.22 12.07
N ILE A 284 -1.67 0.04 12.51
CA ILE A 284 -1.25 0.42 13.85
C ILE A 284 -2.30 1.37 14.45
N GLU A 285 -2.83 1.03 15.62
CA GLU A 285 -3.66 1.93 16.43
C GLU A 285 -2.78 2.57 17.50
N ALA A 286 -2.38 3.83 17.28
CA ALA A 286 -1.51 4.57 18.18
C ALA A 286 -2.33 5.39 19.19
N ASP A 287 -1.97 5.32 20.47
CA ASP A 287 -2.57 6.17 21.50
C ASP A 287 -2.18 7.64 21.29
N GLY A 288 -3.17 8.49 21.03
CA GLY A 288 -3.01 9.92 20.79
C GLY A 288 -3.29 10.81 22.01
N ASN A 289 -3.45 10.25 23.20
CA ASN A 289 -3.84 10.99 24.41
C ASN A 289 -2.68 11.62 25.19
N ASP A 290 -1.43 11.39 24.76
CA ASP A 290 -0.22 11.97 25.35
C ASP A 290 0.24 13.24 24.60
N THR A 291 1.36 13.82 25.02
CA THR A 291 2.07 14.91 24.34
C THR A 291 2.44 14.51 22.91
N ILE A 292 2.46 15.49 22.00
CA ILE A 292 2.82 15.27 20.59
C ILE A 292 4.17 14.56 20.45
N GLU A 293 5.13 14.91 21.31
CA GLU A 293 6.47 14.30 21.32
C GLU A 293 6.42 12.82 21.72
N ASN A 294 5.73 12.48 22.81
CA ASN A 294 5.60 11.09 23.24
C ASN A 294 4.87 10.24 22.20
N VAL A 295 3.78 10.76 21.65
CA VAL A 295 3.01 10.09 20.59
C VAL A 295 3.90 9.82 19.36
N ALA A 296 4.62 10.83 18.87
CA ALA A 296 5.50 10.67 17.72
C ALA A 296 6.63 9.66 18.00
N ASN A 297 7.25 9.72 19.19
CA ASN A 297 8.30 8.79 19.59
C ASN A 297 7.79 7.34 19.72
N ASN A 298 6.58 7.14 20.23
CA ASN A 298 5.97 5.81 20.33
C ASN A 298 5.69 5.22 18.95
N ILE A 299 5.12 6.01 18.04
CA ILE A 299 4.92 5.61 16.64
C ILE A 299 6.25 5.23 15.99
N LEU A 300 7.32 6.03 16.17
CA LEU A 300 8.63 5.72 15.60
C LEU A 300 9.20 4.40 16.13
N LYS A 301 9.01 4.09 17.41
CA LYS A 301 9.43 2.81 18.01
C LYS A 301 8.64 1.64 17.44
N GLU A 302 7.33 1.76 17.29
CA GLU A 302 6.49 0.71 16.69
C GLU A 302 6.89 0.42 15.24
N LEU A 303 7.10 1.48 14.45
CA LEU A 303 7.58 1.37 13.08
C LEU A 303 8.95 0.69 12.99
N GLN A 304 9.82 0.84 14.00
CA GLN A 304 11.10 0.14 14.08
C GLN A 304 10.94 -1.33 14.44
N ASN A 305 10.06 -1.65 15.40
CA ASN A 305 9.82 -3.02 15.88
C ASN A 305 9.16 -3.93 14.83
N GLU A 306 8.28 -3.39 13.97
CA GLU A 306 7.75 -4.14 12.83
C GLU A 306 8.85 -4.64 11.87
N ASN A 307 10.03 -4.03 11.88
CA ASN A 307 11.13 -4.44 11.00
C ASN A 307 11.99 -5.55 11.55
N THR A 308 11.99 -5.74 12.87
CA THR A 308 12.74 -6.81 13.53
C THR A 308 11.95 -8.11 13.59
N CYS A 309 10.62 -8.06 13.41
CA CYS A 309 9.73 -9.22 13.56
C CYS A 309 9.22 -9.83 12.24
N ASN A 310 9.47 -9.19 11.09
CA ASN A 310 9.12 -9.69 9.75
C ASN A 310 10.36 -10.20 9.01
#